data_AF-A0A850DC57-F1
#
_entry.id   AF-A0A850DC57-F1
#
_cell.length_a   1.000
_cell.length_b   1.000
_cell.length_c   1.000
_cell.angle_alpha   90.00
_cell.angle_beta   90.00
_cell.angle_gamma   90.00
#
_symmetry.space_group_name_H-M   'P 1'
#
loop_
_entity.id
_entity.type
_entity.pdbx_description
1 polymer ?
#
loop_
_entity_poly.entity_id
_entity_poly.type
_entity_poly.pdbx_seq_one_letter_code
_entity_poly.pdbx_strand_id
1 'polypeptide(L)'
;TTPAGLAYFVDRYRDHFHATAVDEVVLYPEYAIVTRPAGGPRSKHRVTFRRAEFQTPDSSSTRTTKKPPFDLAAMDLRAVAALIAGAPRTLGGAVQYLNIEYPPGNDESGPVMVIYAKNADGGVSGHMSVSLAGEPLEIYRSGG
;
A
#
# COMPACT_ATOMS: atom_id res chain seq x y z
N THR A 1 8.32 5.60 5.16
CA THR A 1 8.34 4.14 4.87
C THR A 1 9.55 3.79 4.03
N THR A 2 10.11 2.58 4.17
CA THR A 2 11.34 2.14 3.47
C THR A 2 11.09 0.91 2.59
N PRO A 3 11.98 0.59 1.63
CA PRO A 3 11.87 -0.64 0.83
C PRO A 3 11.87 -1.91 1.69
N ALA A 4 12.75 -1.97 2.70
CA ALA A 4 12.83 -3.07 3.63
C ALA A 4 11.54 -3.22 4.47
N GLY A 5 10.91 -2.10 4.85
CA GLY A 5 9.64 -2.11 5.58
C GLY A 5 8.49 -2.70 4.76
N LEU A 6 8.42 -2.42 3.45
CA LEU A 6 7.43 -3.03 2.56
C LEU A 6 7.67 -4.54 2.41
N ALA A 7 8.90 -4.95 2.09
CA ALA A 7 9.23 -6.36 1.94
C ALA A 7 8.93 -7.16 3.23
N TYR A 8 9.30 -6.60 4.38
CA TYR A 8 8.99 -7.18 5.69
C TYR A 8 7.49 -7.33 5.90
N PHE A 9 6.70 -6.28 5.63
CA PHE A 9 5.25 -6.35 5.78
C PHE A 9 4.62 -7.45 4.89
N VAL A 10 5.01 -7.54 3.62
CA VAL A 10 4.47 -8.54 2.68
C VAL A 10 4.78 -9.96 3.14
N ASP A 11 6.01 -10.20 3.60
CA ASP A 11 6.40 -11.51 4.15
C ASP A 11 5.58 -11.87 5.39
N ARG A 12 5.45 -10.94 6.36
CA ARG A 12 4.66 -11.16 7.57
C ARG A 12 3.18 -11.38 7.27
N TYR A 13 2.61 -10.67 6.31
CA TYR A 13 1.21 -10.85 5.89
C TYR A 13 0.97 -12.26 5.37
N ARG A 14 1.83 -12.72 4.45
CA ARG A 14 1.77 -14.08 3.88
C ARG A 14 1.91 -15.15 4.97
N ASP A 15 2.87 -14.97 5.87
CA ASP A 15 3.12 -15.91 6.98
C ASP A 15 1.94 -16.01 7.94
N HIS A 16 1.36 -14.87 8.34
CA HIS A 16 0.28 -14.84 9.32
C HIS A 16 -1.07 -15.31 8.77
N PHE A 17 -1.45 -14.88 7.56
CA PHE A 17 -2.78 -15.18 7.01
C PHE A 17 -2.81 -16.39 6.10
N HIS A 18 -1.64 -16.95 5.74
CA HIS A 18 -1.51 -17.99 4.71
C HIS A 18 -2.25 -17.63 3.41
N ALA A 19 -2.30 -16.33 3.11
CA ALA A 19 -3.00 -15.73 2.00
C ALA A 19 -2.34 -14.39 1.67
N THR A 20 -2.59 -13.89 0.47
CA THR A 20 -2.00 -12.65 -0.05
C THR A 20 -3.05 -11.70 -0.63
N ALA A 21 -4.31 -12.12 -0.65
CA ALA A 21 -5.45 -11.34 -1.13
C ALA A 21 -5.83 -10.21 -0.17
N VAL A 22 -5.81 -8.98 -0.66
CA VAL A 22 -6.16 -7.75 0.07
C VAL A 22 -7.00 -6.81 -0.79
N ASP A 23 -7.66 -5.86 -0.14
CA ASP A 23 -8.43 -4.81 -0.81
C ASP A 23 -7.71 -3.47 -0.79
N GLU A 24 -6.97 -3.23 0.29
CA GLU A 24 -6.24 -2.00 0.53
C GLU A 24 -5.11 -2.28 1.52
N VAL A 25 -3.95 -1.66 1.30
CA VAL A 25 -2.85 -1.62 2.25
C VAL A 25 -2.36 -0.19 2.38
N VAL A 26 -2.42 0.35 3.60
CA VAL A 26 -1.77 1.63 3.94
C VAL A 26 -0.59 1.35 4.84
N LEU A 27 0.63 1.61 4.36
CA LEU A 27 1.87 1.31 5.06
C LEU A 27 2.59 2.58 5.53
N TYR A 28 2.51 2.84 6.83
CA TYR A 28 3.26 3.87 7.53
C TYR A 28 4.63 3.34 8.00
N PRO A 29 5.55 4.20 8.46
CA PRO A 29 6.87 3.75 8.91
C PRO A 29 6.81 2.80 10.11
N GLU A 30 5.82 2.95 10.98
CA GLU A 30 5.70 2.20 12.24
C GLU A 30 4.59 1.13 12.25
N TYR A 31 3.64 1.22 11.33
CA TYR A 31 2.47 0.34 11.31
C TYR A 31 1.87 0.26 9.91
N ALA A 32 1.06 -0.76 9.67
CA ALA A 32 0.25 -0.88 8.47
C ALA A 32 -1.22 -1.04 8.85
N ILE A 33 -2.10 -0.61 7.97
CA ILE A 33 -3.53 -0.90 8.01
C ILE A 33 -3.85 -1.71 6.77
N VAL A 34 -4.51 -2.85 6.96
CA VAL A 34 -4.88 -3.74 5.88
C VAL A 34 -6.38 -3.93 5.88
N THR A 35 -7.00 -3.68 4.74
CA THR A 35 -8.36 -4.11 4.47
C THR A 35 -8.28 -5.40 3.67
N ARG A 36 -8.89 -6.49 4.15
CA ARG A 36 -8.85 -7.81 3.49
C ARG A 36 -10.21 -8.50 3.49
N PRO A 37 -10.47 -9.44 2.56
CA PRO A 37 -11.66 -10.29 2.59
C PRO A 37 -11.79 -11.09 3.90
N ALA A 38 -13.02 -11.30 4.35
CA ALA A 38 -13.31 -12.05 5.57
C ALA A 38 -14.48 -13.02 5.36
N GLY A 39 -14.21 -14.34 5.44
CA GLY A 39 -15.21 -15.42 5.57
C GLY A 39 -16.24 -15.60 4.44
N GLY A 40 -16.50 -14.59 3.61
CA GLY A 40 -17.47 -14.59 2.52
C GLY A 40 -17.30 -13.40 1.58
N PRO A 41 -17.92 -13.43 0.38
CA PRO A 41 -17.61 -12.53 -0.73
C PRO A 41 -17.99 -11.05 -0.48
N ARG A 42 -18.80 -10.77 0.54
CA ARG A 42 -19.28 -9.42 0.90
C ARG A 42 -18.79 -8.93 2.25
N SER A 43 -17.83 -9.59 2.88
CA SER A 43 -17.31 -9.20 4.18
C SER A 43 -15.81 -8.91 4.11
N LYS A 44 -15.38 -7.92 4.90
CA LYS A 44 -13.98 -7.50 5.01
C LYS A 44 -13.59 -7.29 6.47
N HIS A 45 -12.32 -7.54 6.77
CA HIS A 45 -11.66 -7.15 8.02
C HIS A 45 -10.72 -5.99 7.77
N ARG A 46 -10.73 -5.04 8.69
CA ARG A 46 -9.67 -4.04 8.80
C ARG A 46 -8.75 -4.46 9.94
N VAL A 47 -7.47 -4.62 9.64
CA VAL A 47 -6.47 -5.16 10.57
C VAL A 47 -5.30 -4.21 10.67
N THR A 48 -4.88 -3.90 11.89
CA THR A 48 -3.66 -3.13 12.13
C THR A 48 -2.49 -4.09 12.33
N PHE A 49 -1.41 -3.85 11.59
CA PHE A 49 -0.12 -4.50 11.81
C PHE A 49 0.82 -3.52 12.50
N ARG A 50 1.29 -3.83 13.71
CA ARG A 50 2.21 -2.97 14.47
C ARG A 50 3.08 -3.85 15.35
N ARG A 51 4.35 -3.48 15.51
CA ARG A 51 5.33 -4.24 16.34
C ARG A 51 5.40 -5.73 15.95
N ALA A 52 5.45 -6.02 14.64
CA ALA A 52 5.55 -7.38 14.08
C ALA A 52 4.32 -8.30 14.26
N GLU A 53 3.21 -7.76 14.77
CA GLU A 53 1.99 -8.52 15.05
C GLU A 53 0.77 -7.93 14.34
N PHE A 54 -0.11 -8.81 13.87
CA PHE A 54 -1.45 -8.44 13.41
C PHE A 54 -2.40 -8.44 14.59
N GLN A 55 -3.05 -7.31 14.82
CA GLN A 55 -4.02 -7.15 15.88
C GLN A 55 -5.33 -7.86 15.51
N THR A 56 -6.11 -8.23 16.53
CA THR A 56 -7.47 -8.73 16.30
C THR A 56 -8.26 -7.67 15.51
N PRO A 57 -9.01 -8.06 14.46
CA PRO A 57 -9.83 -7.11 13.72
C PRO A 57 -10.82 -6.40 14.64
N ASP A 58 -10.92 -5.07 14.54
CA ASP A 58 -11.86 -4.29 15.36
C ASP A 58 -13.32 -4.66 15.07
N SER A 59 -13.63 -5.09 13.84
CA SER A 59 -14.93 -5.63 13.41
C SER A 59 -14.88 -6.19 11.99
N SER A 60 -15.84 -7.05 11.65
CA SER A 60 -16.18 -7.37 10.25
C SER A 60 -17.17 -6.34 9.72
N SER A 61 -16.94 -5.83 8.52
CA SER A 61 -17.84 -4.88 7.86
C SER A 61 -18.19 -5.33 6.44
N THR A 62 -19.26 -4.75 5.89
CA THR A 62 -19.67 -5.02 4.51
C THR A 62 -18.61 -4.49 3.54
N ARG A 63 -18.20 -5.35 2.61
CA ARG A 63 -17.39 -4.98 1.46
C ARG A 63 -18.26 -4.18 0.47
N THR A 64 -17.98 -2.90 0.34
CA THR A 64 -18.70 -1.99 -0.59
C THR A 64 -18.07 -1.94 -1.98
N THR A 65 -16.77 -2.23 -2.09
CA THR A 65 -16.09 -2.30 -3.39
C THR A 65 -16.57 -3.51 -4.19
N LYS A 66 -16.93 -3.27 -5.45
CA LYS A 66 -17.25 -4.33 -6.43
C LYS A 66 -15.98 -4.95 -7.04
N LYS A 67 -14.80 -4.36 -6.77
CA LYS A 67 -13.52 -4.90 -7.25
C LYS A 67 -13.18 -6.20 -6.53
N PRO A 68 -12.63 -7.19 -7.25
CA PRO A 68 -12.02 -8.33 -6.58
C PRO A 68 -10.85 -7.87 -5.71
N PRO A 69 -10.49 -8.62 -4.66
CA PRO A 69 -9.24 -8.40 -3.95
C PRO A 69 -8.06 -8.57 -4.91
N PHE A 70 -6.97 -7.83 -4.68
CA PHE A 70 -5.73 -8.03 -5.42
C PHE A 70 -4.74 -8.88 -4.62
N ASP A 71 -3.84 -9.55 -5.33
CA ASP A 71 -2.84 -10.43 -4.76
C ASP A 71 -1.53 -9.68 -4.49
N LEU A 72 -1.11 -9.57 -3.23
CA LEU A 72 0.18 -8.98 -2.86
C LEU A 72 1.37 -9.77 -3.42
N ALA A 73 1.23 -11.07 -3.69
CA ALA A 73 2.30 -11.87 -4.27
C ALA A 73 2.54 -11.54 -5.75
N ALA A 74 1.60 -10.88 -6.42
CA ALA A 74 1.78 -10.42 -7.80
C ALA A 74 2.66 -9.16 -7.90
N MET A 75 3.04 -8.56 -6.77
CA MET A 75 3.90 -7.38 -6.75
C MET A 75 5.35 -7.73 -7.08
N ASP A 76 5.94 -7.03 -8.04
CA ASP A 76 7.39 -7.03 -8.22
C ASP A 76 8.02 -6.19 -7.10
N LEU A 77 8.28 -6.86 -5.98
CA LEU A 77 8.89 -6.24 -4.80
C LEU A 77 10.24 -5.60 -5.11
N ARG A 78 11.01 -6.13 -6.08
CA ARG A 78 12.31 -5.57 -6.42
C ARG A 78 12.13 -4.25 -7.16
N ALA A 79 11.27 -4.20 -8.18
CA ALA A 79 11.00 -3.00 -8.95
C ALA A 79 10.39 -1.90 -8.06
N VAL A 80 9.38 -2.26 -7.26
CA VAL A 80 8.74 -1.34 -6.32
C VAL A 80 9.71 -0.84 -5.25
N ALA A 81 10.57 -1.70 -4.70
CA ALA A 81 11.60 -1.31 -3.73
C ALA A 81 12.56 -0.26 -4.30
N ALA A 82 12.96 -0.41 -5.56
CA ALA A 82 13.83 0.57 -6.23
C ALA A 82 13.15 1.94 -6.37
N LEU A 83 11.84 1.96 -6.68
CA LEU A 83 11.07 3.20 -6.76
C LEU A 83 10.94 3.88 -5.40
N ILE A 84 10.67 3.12 -4.33
CA ILE A 84 10.60 3.67 -2.96
C ILE A 84 11.95 4.26 -2.55
N ALA A 85 13.06 3.59 -2.89
CA ALA A 85 14.41 4.09 -2.60
C ALA A 85 14.74 5.39 -3.36
N GLY A 86 14.27 5.51 -4.62
CA GLY A 86 14.46 6.70 -5.44
C GLY A 86 13.46 7.83 -5.18
N ALA A 87 12.31 7.52 -4.59
CA ALA A 87 11.21 8.46 -4.38
C ALA A 87 11.63 9.76 -3.69
N PRO A 88 12.53 9.78 -2.68
CA PRO A 88 12.91 11.03 -2.06
C PRO A 88 13.56 12.04 -2.99
N ARG A 89 14.38 11.56 -3.93
CA ARG A 89 15.00 12.39 -4.96
C ARG A 89 13.99 12.83 -6.01
N THR A 90 13.10 11.94 -6.40
CA THR A 90 12.10 12.21 -7.45
C THR A 90 11.02 13.18 -6.99
N LEU A 91 10.59 13.07 -5.73
CA LEU A 91 9.45 13.78 -5.15
C LEU A 91 9.85 14.98 -4.27
N GLY A 92 11.14 15.12 -3.94
CA GLY A 92 11.66 16.26 -3.17
C GLY A 92 11.42 16.17 -1.66
N GLY A 93 11.29 14.96 -1.10
CA GLY A 93 10.95 14.79 0.31
C GLY A 93 11.03 13.33 0.80
N ALA A 94 11.02 13.11 2.12
CA ALA A 94 11.06 11.76 2.68
C ALA A 94 9.72 11.03 2.50
N VAL A 95 9.76 9.76 2.07
CA VAL A 95 8.57 8.90 1.95
C VAL A 95 7.88 8.77 3.31
N GLN A 96 6.63 9.21 3.40
CA GLN A 96 5.80 9.12 4.61
C GLN A 96 5.12 7.77 4.70
N TYR A 97 4.26 7.48 3.73
CA TYR A 97 3.48 6.25 3.68
C TYR A 97 3.25 5.82 2.24
N LEU A 98 2.87 4.56 2.10
CA LEU A 98 2.42 3.97 0.85
C LEU A 98 0.94 3.66 0.98
N ASN A 99 0.16 3.82 -0.09
CA ASN A 99 -1.21 3.31 -0.17
C ASN A 99 -1.30 2.40 -1.39
N ILE A 100 -1.84 1.20 -1.24
CA ILE A 100 -2.03 0.25 -2.33
C ILE A 100 -3.50 -0.11 -2.37
N GLU A 101 -4.18 0.28 -3.44
CA GLU A 101 -5.61 0.01 -3.65
C GLU A 101 -5.96 0.05 -5.13
N TYR A 102 -7.20 -0.31 -5.46
CA TYR A 102 -7.76 0.05 -6.75
C TYR A 102 -8.06 1.55 -6.75
N PRO A 103 -7.60 2.31 -7.76
CA PRO A 103 -7.86 3.74 -7.83
C PRO A 103 -9.38 4.01 -7.85
N PRO A 104 -9.88 4.96 -7.05
CA PRO A 104 -11.30 5.26 -6.99
C PRO A 104 -11.83 5.76 -8.33
N GLY A 105 -12.99 5.26 -8.75
CA GLY A 105 -13.66 5.71 -9.97
C GLY A 105 -13.08 5.20 -11.29
N ASN A 106 -12.02 4.39 -11.27
CA ASN A 106 -11.45 3.78 -12.47
C ASN A 106 -11.60 2.26 -12.41
N ASP A 107 -12.65 1.77 -13.08
CA ASP A 107 -13.03 0.38 -12.99
C ASP A 107 -12.21 -0.57 -13.88
N GLU A 108 -11.45 -0.04 -14.83
CA GLU A 108 -10.69 -0.83 -15.80
C GLU A 108 -9.20 -0.96 -15.42
N SER A 109 -8.74 -0.14 -14.46
CA SER A 109 -7.34 -0.15 -14.02
C SER A 109 -7.08 -1.20 -12.95
N GLY A 110 -5.89 -1.79 -13.00
CA GLY A 110 -5.38 -2.66 -11.93
C GLY A 110 -5.12 -1.91 -10.62
N PRO A 111 -4.77 -2.63 -9.54
CA PRO A 111 -4.34 -2.02 -8.29
C PRO A 111 -3.07 -1.19 -8.51
N VAL A 112 -2.98 -0.07 -7.78
CA VAL A 112 -1.91 0.91 -7.88
C VAL A 112 -1.33 1.14 -6.50
N MET A 113 0.00 1.27 -6.42
CA MET A 113 0.67 1.78 -5.24
C MET A 113 0.93 3.29 -5.41
N VAL A 114 0.44 4.10 -4.48
CA VAL A 114 0.77 5.51 -4.36
C VAL A 114 1.82 5.71 -3.27
N ILE A 115 2.95 6.29 -3.64
CA ILE A 115 4.05 6.66 -2.74
C ILE A 115 3.88 8.13 -2.37
N TYR A 116 3.62 8.43 -1.10
CA TYR A 116 3.51 9.81 -0.61
C TYR A 116 4.81 10.25 0.07
N ALA A 117 5.34 11.41 -0.34
CA ALA A 117 6.51 12.01 0.27
C ALA A 117 6.17 13.31 1.01
N LYS A 118 7.03 13.71 1.96
CA LYS A 118 6.94 15.01 2.64
C LYS A 118 8.27 15.74 2.62
N ASN A 119 8.25 17.02 2.29
CA ASN A 119 9.40 17.91 2.35
C ASN A 119 9.68 18.28 3.81
N ALA A 120 10.89 18.80 4.06
CA ALA A 120 11.36 19.08 5.41
C ALA A 120 10.58 20.21 6.13
N ASP A 121 9.90 21.08 5.38
CA ASP A 121 9.11 22.19 5.93
C ASP A 121 7.73 21.76 6.49
N GLY A 122 7.34 20.49 6.30
CA GLY A 122 6.11 19.96 6.86
C GLY A 122 4.85 20.18 6.00
N GLY A 123 4.96 20.65 4.75
CA GLY A 123 3.89 20.60 3.75
C GLY A 123 3.68 19.21 3.13
N VAL A 124 2.56 18.96 2.43
CA VAL A 124 2.44 17.72 1.61
C VAL A 124 3.35 17.90 0.41
N SER A 125 4.41 17.08 0.31
CA SER A 125 5.23 17.03 -0.90
C SER A 125 4.74 15.93 -1.83
N GLY A 126 5.39 15.81 -2.99
CA GLY A 126 4.88 15.03 -4.13
C GLY A 126 4.43 13.60 -3.83
N HIS A 127 3.66 13.06 -4.77
CA HIS A 127 3.31 11.65 -4.79
C HIS A 127 3.54 11.05 -6.17
N MET A 128 3.75 9.74 -6.21
CA MET A 128 3.88 8.98 -7.45
C MET A 128 2.98 7.74 -7.36
N SER A 129 2.19 7.51 -8.40
CA SER A 129 1.43 6.28 -8.58
C SER A 129 2.24 5.31 -9.45
N VAL A 130 2.25 4.04 -9.06
CA VAL A 130 2.98 2.98 -9.76
C VAL A 130 2.15 1.71 -9.82
N SER A 131 2.28 0.93 -10.89
CA SER A 131 1.67 -0.39 -10.97
C SER A 131 2.35 -1.38 -10.00
N LEU A 132 1.71 -2.51 -9.71
CA LEU A 132 2.34 -3.57 -8.90
C LEU A 132 3.57 -4.20 -9.58
N ALA A 133 3.74 -4.04 -10.89
CA ALA A 133 4.94 -4.43 -11.63
C ALA A 133 6.09 -3.42 -11.50
N GLY A 134 5.88 -2.29 -10.81
CA GLY A 134 6.88 -1.24 -10.65
C GLY A 134 6.99 -0.32 -11.87
N GLU A 135 5.90 -0.14 -12.63
CA GLU A 135 5.84 0.85 -13.71
C GLU A 135 5.29 2.17 -13.16
N PRO A 136 6.00 3.30 -13.25
CA PRO A 136 5.45 4.61 -12.91
C PRO A 136 4.28 4.96 -13.82
N LEU A 137 3.16 5.38 -13.23
CA LEU A 137 1.94 5.78 -13.95
C LEU A 137 1.84 7.30 -13.99
N GLU A 138 1.92 7.95 -12.82
CA GLU A 138 1.89 9.41 -12.69
C GLU A 138 2.88 9.88 -11.62
N ILE A 139 3.45 11.06 -11.83
CA ILE A 139 4.39 11.69 -10.89
C ILE A 139 3.97 13.13 -10.67
N TYR A 140 3.60 13.46 -9.44
CA TYR A 140 3.31 14.80 -9.00
C TYR A 140 4.41 15.24 -8.03
N ARG A 141 5.15 16.28 -8.39
CA ARG A 141 6.19 16.87 -7.53
C ARG A 141 5.58 18.05 -6.78
N SER A 142 6.04 18.31 -5.55
CA SER A 142 5.81 19.63 -4.97
C SER A 142 6.53 20.66 -5.83
N GLY A 143 5.82 21.71 -6.25
CA GLY A 143 6.40 22.82 -7.00
C GLY A 143 7.65 23.35 -6.28
N GLY A 144 8.72 23.56 -7.04
CA GLY A 144 9.89 24.31 -6.58
C GLY A 144 9.65 25.81 -6.56
#